data_AF-M8BAU1-F1
#
_entry.id   AF-M8BAU1-F1
#
_cell.length_a   1.000
_cell.length_b   1.000
_cell.length_c   1.000
_cell.angle_alpha   90.00
_cell.angle_beta   90.00
_cell.angle_gamma   90.00
#
_symmetry.space_group_name_H-M   'P 1'
#
loop_
_entity.id
_entity.type
_entity.pdbx_description
1 polymer ?
#
loop_
_entity_poly.entity_id
_entity_poly.type
_entity_poly.pdbx_seq_one_letter_code
_entity_poly.pdbx_strand_id
1 'polypeptide(L)'
;MDPSSFHPPSLPDHDATVARDWVLLDARAYMSDRRNGTTATAFASNGLILEVSFWFAAPPALSHFTVHCRGLDEKNGLAAEPRLVCSDEYVAVLSVDYAGDEGVRRNFFVYTAIPDRPSLVRLPSPGPFTSDPREVGLLRTADGEGFAVAVLSPQLLTPGWGAPHAAKRSIINLCVYGVPPSPVYKGVEEGEGRPSTMALPEESYSRRE
;
A
#
# COMPACT_ATOMS: atom_id res chain seq x y z
N MET A 1 -15.74 -14.25 -10.19
CA MET A 1 -15.89 -14.11 -8.73
C MET A 1 -16.64 -15.31 -8.21
N ASP A 2 -16.17 -15.91 -7.14
CA ASP A 2 -16.87 -16.98 -6.43
C ASP A 2 -17.88 -16.35 -5.43
N PRO A 3 -19.15 -16.79 -5.45
CA PRO A 3 -20.22 -16.27 -4.59
C PRO A 3 -19.87 -16.17 -3.10
N SER A 4 -19.00 -17.05 -2.58
CA SER A 4 -18.65 -17.03 -1.15
C SER A 4 -17.91 -15.75 -0.73
N SER A 5 -17.27 -15.02 -1.66
CA SER A 5 -16.63 -13.74 -1.36
C SER A 5 -17.62 -12.70 -0.84
N PHE A 6 -18.90 -12.78 -1.20
CA PHE A 6 -19.94 -11.84 -0.73
C PHE A 6 -20.49 -12.19 0.65
N HIS A 7 -20.00 -13.27 1.26
CA HIS A 7 -20.42 -13.76 2.57
C HIS A 7 -19.22 -13.85 3.50
N PRO A 8 -18.70 -12.70 4.00
CA PRO A 8 -17.60 -12.69 4.94
C PRO A 8 -17.93 -13.50 6.20
N PRO A 9 -17.00 -14.32 6.70
CA PRO A 9 -17.24 -15.20 7.83
C PRO A 9 -17.49 -14.40 9.10
N SER A 10 -18.32 -14.95 9.99
CA SER A 10 -18.43 -14.45 11.36
C SER A 10 -17.15 -14.73 12.11
N LEU A 11 -16.60 -13.72 12.80
CA LEU A 11 -15.48 -13.94 13.71
C LEU A 11 -15.99 -14.63 14.99
N PRO A 12 -15.21 -15.56 15.56
CA PRO A 12 -15.54 -16.11 16.87
C PRO A 12 -15.44 -15.01 17.93
N ASP A 13 -16.28 -15.10 18.95
CA ASP A 13 -16.20 -14.21 20.11
C ASP A 13 -14.91 -14.57 20.87
N HIS A 14 -13.96 -13.64 20.88
CA HIS A 14 -12.65 -13.85 21.51
C HIS A 14 -12.46 -12.84 22.63
N ASP A 15 -12.00 -13.34 23.77
CA ASP A 15 -11.67 -12.51 24.92
C ASP A 15 -10.52 -11.57 24.54
N ALA A 16 -10.83 -10.28 24.38
CA ALA A 16 -9.91 -9.22 23.95
C ALA A 16 -8.73 -9.00 24.92
N THR A 17 -8.67 -9.76 26.02
CA THR A 17 -7.65 -9.70 27.08
C THR A 17 -6.31 -10.30 26.66
N VAL A 18 -6.27 -10.98 25.52
CA VAL A 18 -5.14 -11.78 25.08
C VAL A 18 -4.44 -11.10 23.90
N ALA A 19 -3.52 -10.18 24.19
CA ALA A 19 -2.67 -9.56 23.16
C ALA A 19 -1.84 -10.65 22.45
N ARG A 20 -1.86 -10.64 21.12
CA ARG A 20 -1.15 -11.61 20.26
C ARG A 20 -0.27 -10.86 19.26
N ASP A 21 0.91 -11.42 19.04
CA ASP A 21 1.92 -10.84 18.15
C ASP A 21 1.78 -11.31 16.69
N TRP A 22 0.81 -12.18 16.39
CA TRP A 22 0.61 -12.75 15.05
C TRP A 22 -0.83 -13.19 14.79
N VAL A 23 -1.20 -13.31 13.51
CA VAL A 23 -2.50 -13.79 13.03
C VAL A 23 -2.33 -14.71 11.82
N LEU A 24 -3.28 -15.64 11.62
CA LEU A 24 -3.46 -16.31 10.33
C LEU A 24 -4.37 -15.45 9.47
N LEU A 25 -3.93 -15.06 8.27
CA LEU A 25 -4.69 -14.18 7.38
C LEU A 25 -5.12 -14.92 6.12
N ASP A 26 -6.42 -14.84 5.79
CA ASP A 26 -6.95 -15.31 4.52
C ASP A 26 -6.33 -14.49 3.38
N ALA A 27 -5.80 -15.16 2.37
CA ALA A 27 -5.23 -14.49 1.21
C ALA A 27 -6.32 -13.92 0.27
N ARG A 28 -7.57 -14.36 0.43
CA ARG A 28 -8.72 -13.90 -0.36
C ARG A 28 -9.45 -12.75 0.32
N ALA A 29 -9.86 -11.77 -0.48
CA ALA A 29 -10.73 -10.70 0.00
C ALA A 29 -12.20 -11.12 0.03
N TYR A 30 -12.91 -10.62 1.04
CA TYR A 30 -14.36 -10.64 1.07
C TYR A 30 -14.93 -9.29 0.62
N MET A 31 -16.07 -9.30 -0.05
CA MET A 31 -16.72 -8.11 -0.59
C MET A 31 -17.75 -7.62 0.42
N SER A 32 -17.48 -6.49 1.07
CA SER A 32 -18.38 -5.93 2.09
C SER A 32 -18.04 -4.47 2.36
N ASP A 33 -19.08 -3.66 2.58
CA ASP A 33 -19.02 -2.25 2.98
C ASP A 33 -18.83 -2.04 4.49
N ARG A 34 -18.70 -3.12 5.27
CA ARG A 34 -18.46 -3.02 6.71
C ARG A 34 -17.14 -2.33 7.02
N ARG A 35 -17.15 -1.52 8.08
CA ARG A 35 -16.01 -0.73 8.55
C ARG A 35 -15.71 -0.97 10.02
N ASN A 36 -14.46 -0.74 10.40
CA ASN A 36 -13.98 -0.79 11.78
C ASN A 36 -12.77 0.14 11.96
N GLY A 37 -12.10 0.10 13.12
CA GLY A 37 -10.92 0.95 13.40
C GLY A 37 -9.70 0.71 12.51
N THR A 38 -9.71 -0.33 11.67
CA THR A 38 -8.67 -0.65 10.68
C THR A 38 -9.04 -0.19 9.27
N THR A 39 -10.18 0.48 9.08
CA THR A 39 -10.59 0.89 7.73
C THR A 39 -9.64 1.96 7.18
N ALA A 40 -9.04 1.70 6.02
CA ALA A 40 -8.27 2.66 5.25
C ALA A 40 -8.79 2.77 3.81
N THR A 41 -8.57 3.92 3.18
CA THR A 41 -9.07 4.21 1.83
C THR A 41 -7.98 4.75 0.90
N ALA A 42 -8.12 4.47 -0.39
CA ALA A 42 -7.21 4.97 -1.42
C ALA A 42 -7.94 5.11 -2.76
N PHE A 43 -7.42 5.99 -3.62
CA PHE A 43 -7.89 6.09 -5.00
C PHE A 43 -7.21 5.05 -5.90
N ALA A 44 -8.02 4.30 -6.62
CA ALA A 44 -7.59 3.46 -7.73
C ALA A 44 -7.23 4.31 -8.96
N SER A 45 -6.54 3.71 -9.94
CA SER A 45 -6.12 4.40 -11.17
C SER A 45 -7.29 4.84 -12.05
N ASN A 46 -8.46 4.23 -11.89
CA ASN A 46 -9.70 4.61 -12.57
C ASN A 46 -10.50 5.69 -11.80
N GLY A 47 -9.94 6.23 -10.71
CA GLY A 47 -10.60 7.25 -9.88
C GLY A 47 -11.61 6.69 -8.86
N LEU A 48 -11.87 5.39 -8.85
CA LEU A 48 -12.73 4.77 -7.84
C LEU A 48 -12.05 4.76 -6.46
N ILE A 49 -12.85 4.78 -5.41
CA ILE A 49 -12.36 4.70 -4.02
C ILE A 49 -12.38 3.25 -3.59
N LEU A 50 -11.21 2.73 -3.24
CA LEU A 50 -11.03 1.44 -2.60
C LEU A 50 -11.01 1.64 -1.08
N GLU A 51 -11.80 0.85 -0.36
CA GLU A 51 -11.81 0.80 1.09
C GLU A 51 -11.49 -0.62 1.54
N VAL A 52 -10.57 -0.73 2.50
CA VAL A 52 -10.09 -2.02 3.02
C VAL A 52 -10.21 -2.01 4.54
N SER A 53 -10.73 -3.09 5.11
CA SER A 53 -10.79 -3.30 6.56
C SER A 53 -10.33 -4.70 6.92
N PHE A 54 -9.53 -4.83 7.97
CA PHE A 54 -9.06 -6.11 8.51
C PHE A 54 -9.90 -6.53 9.72
N TRP A 55 -10.13 -7.84 9.81
CA TRP A 55 -10.96 -8.49 10.81
C TRP A 55 -10.12 -9.58 11.47
N PHE A 56 -9.56 -9.24 12.63
CA PHE A 56 -8.62 -10.11 13.32
C PHE A 56 -9.34 -11.16 14.18
N ALA A 57 -8.90 -12.40 14.03
CA ALA A 57 -9.34 -13.56 14.80
C ALA A 57 -8.15 -14.15 15.56
N ALA A 58 -8.39 -14.75 16.71
CA ALA A 58 -7.33 -15.46 17.43
C ALA A 58 -7.01 -16.77 16.70
N PRO A 59 -5.73 -17.05 16.37
CA PRO A 59 -5.35 -18.34 15.81
C PRO A 59 -5.82 -19.51 16.70
N PRO A 60 -6.27 -20.64 16.13
CA PRO A 60 -6.15 -21.04 14.72
C PRO A 60 -7.25 -20.48 13.80
N ALA A 61 -8.16 -19.66 14.30
CA ALA A 61 -9.18 -19.04 13.44
C ALA A 61 -8.52 -18.11 12.40
N LEU A 62 -9.12 -18.06 11.22
CA LEU A 62 -8.61 -17.26 10.11
C LEU A 62 -9.10 -15.81 10.23
N SER A 63 -8.15 -14.89 10.41
CA SER A 63 -8.39 -13.47 10.18
C SER A 63 -8.66 -13.24 8.70
N HIS A 64 -9.45 -12.23 8.37
CA HIS A 64 -9.76 -11.91 6.99
C HIS A 64 -9.76 -10.40 6.77
N PHE A 65 -9.89 -10.00 5.51
CA PHE A 65 -10.06 -8.60 5.16
C PHE A 65 -11.22 -8.44 4.19
N THR A 66 -11.89 -7.29 4.29
CA THR A 66 -12.98 -6.90 3.40
C THR A 66 -12.54 -5.78 2.49
N VAL A 67 -13.03 -5.82 1.27
CA VAL A 67 -12.85 -4.80 0.25
C VAL A 67 -14.21 -4.24 -0.14
N HIS A 68 -14.30 -2.92 -0.16
CA HIS A 68 -15.40 -2.17 -0.74
C HIS A 68 -14.88 -1.19 -1.79
N CYS A 69 -15.29 -1.37 -3.04
CA CYS A 69 -15.02 -0.40 -4.09
C CYS A 69 -16.27 0.49 -4.27
N ARG A 70 -16.14 1.78 -3.98
CA ARG A 70 -17.24 2.74 -4.14
C ARG A 70 -17.32 3.21 -5.59
N GLY A 71 -18.55 3.31 -6.10
CA GLY A 71 -18.82 3.77 -7.46
C GLY A 71 -18.62 2.71 -8.53
N LEU A 72 -18.63 1.42 -8.15
CA LEU A 72 -18.68 0.33 -9.13
C LEU A 72 -19.99 0.37 -9.93
N ASP A 73 -19.89 0.16 -11.22
CA ASP A 73 -20.97 -0.06 -12.18
C ASP A 73 -20.65 -1.25 -13.10
N GLU A 74 -21.52 -1.50 -14.09
CA GLU A 74 -21.37 -2.62 -15.04
C GLU A 74 -20.11 -2.52 -15.92
N LYS A 75 -19.54 -1.33 -16.10
CA LYS A 75 -18.42 -1.05 -17.02
C LYS A 75 -17.07 -0.94 -16.30
N ASN A 76 -17.06 -0.57 -15.02
CA ASN A 76 -15.86 -0.38 -14.22
C ASN A 76 -15.76 -1.37 -13.03
N GLY A 77 -16.50 -2.48 -13.14
CA GLY A 77 -16.55 -3.58 -12.19
C GLY A 77 -15.19 -4.20 -11.87
N LEU A 78 -15.17 -5.14 -10.94
CA LEU A 78 -13.96 -5.91 -10.65
C LEU A 78 -13.86 -7.11 -11.60
N ALA A 79 -12.70 -7.28 -12.24
CA ALA A 79 -12.42 -8.41 -13.13
C ALA A 79 -12.15 -9.70 -12.35
N ALA A 80 -11.59 -9.57 -11.14
CA ALA A 80 -11.34 -10.68 -10.23
C ALA A 80 -11.49 -10.24 -8.77
N GLU A 81 -11.53 -11.21 -7.87
CA GLU A 81 -11.50 -10.95 -6.44
C GLU A 81 -10.18 -10.31 -6.06
N PRO A 82 -10.19 -9.25 -5.22
CA PRO A 82 -8.99 -8.73 -4.62
C PRO A 82 -8.25 -9.80 -3.81
N ARG A 83 -6.92 -9.70 -3.74
CA ARG A 83 -6.08 -10.70 -3.08
C ARG A 83 -4.95 -10.06 -2.30
N LEU A 84 -4.63 -10.69 -1.17
CA LEU A 84 -3.36 -10.51 -0.49
C LEU A 84 -2.27 -11.16 -1.33
N VAL A 85 -1.25 -10.37 -1.63
CA VAL A 85 -0.10 -10.79 -2.43
C VAL A 85 1.01 -11.28 -1.52
N CYS A 86 1.37 -10.45 -0.56
CA CYS A 86 2.32 -10.75 0.49
C CYS A 86 2.06 -9.84 1.69
N SER A 87 2.59 -10.23 2.85
CA SER A 87 2.51 -9.45 4.08
C SER A 87 3.78 -9.64 4.89
N ASP A 88 4.16 -8.60 5.62
CA ASP A 88 5.23 -8.64 6.61
C ASP A 88 4.84 -7.73 7.77
N GLU A 89 4.88 -8.27 8.99
CA GLU A 89 4.55 -7.55 10.22
C GLU A 89 3.19 -6.81 10.15
N TYR A 90 3.20 -5.48 10.12
CA TYR A 90 2.01 -4.63 10.01
C TYR A 90 1.73 -4.15 8.57
N VAL A 91 2.39 -4.70 7.55
CA VAL A 91 2.25 -4.30 6.15
C VAL A 91 1.68 -5.43 5.30
N ALA A 92 0.75 -5.10 4.41
CA ALA A 92 0.17 -6.02 3.45
C ALA A 92 0.15 -5.39 2.05
N VAL A 93 0.54 -6.16 1.03
CA VAL A 93 0.36 -5.79 -0.37
C VAL A 93 -0.89 -6.45 -0.91
N LEU A 94 -1.79 -5.63 -1.44
CA LEU A 94 -3.06 -6.07 -2.02
C LEU A 94 -3.03 -5.85 -3.53
N SER A 95 -3.63 -6.76 -4.27
CA SER A 95 -3.90 -6.62 -5.70
C SER A 95 -5.39 -6.49 -5.95
N VAL A 96 -5.77 -5.53 -6.80
CA VAL A 96 -7.16 -5.30 -7.22
C VAL A 96 -7.19 -5.16 -8.74
N ASP A 97 -8.00 -6.02 -9.37
CA ASP A 97 -8.15 -6.08 -10.82
C ASP A 97 -9.48 -5.43 -11.21
N TYR A 98 -9.41 -4.26 -11.85
CA TYR A 98 -10.57 -3.56 -12.37
C TYR A 98 -10.79 -3.92 -13.84
N ALA A 99 -12.03 -4.18 -14.21
CA ALA A 99 -12.45 -4.25 -15.60
C ALA A 99 -12.46 -2.84 -16.20
N GLY A 100 -12.13 -2.74 -17.47
CA GLY A 100 -12.21 -1.50 -18.24
C GLY A 100 -12.20 -1.78 -19.74
N ASP A 101 -12.48 -0.74 -20.53
CA ASP A 101 -12.63 -0.85 -21.98
C ASP A 101 -11.37 -1.38 -22.69
N GLU A 102 -10.19 -1.05 -22.16
CA GLU A 102 -8.87 -1.49 -22.67
C GLU A 102 -8.41 -2.83 -22.06
N GLY A 103 -9.29 -3.53 -21.35
CA GLY A 103 -8.99 -4.77 -20.64
C GLY A 103 -8.81 -4.59 -19.13
N VAL A 104 -8.18 -5.57 -18.50
CA VAL A 104 -8.02 -5.61 -17.03
C VAL A 104 -6.90 -4.66 -16.60
N ARG A 105 -7.25 -3.72 -15.73
CA ARG A 105 -6.30 -2.80 -15.07
C ARG A 105 -6.05 -3.27 -13.65
N ARG A 106 -4.85 -3.81 -13.41
CA ARG A 106 -4.38 -4.20 -12.07
C ARG A 106 -3.84 -3.00 -11.31
N ASN A 107 -4.20 -2.88 -10.04
CA ASN A 107 -3.66 -1.90 -9.11
C ASN A 107 -3.08 -2.65 -7.91
N PHE A 108 -1.90 -2.24 -7.47
CA PHE A 108 -1.30 -2.71 -6.22
C PHE A 108 -1.44 -1.64 -5.16
N PHE A 109 -1.73 -2.06 -3.93
CA PHE A 109 -1.85 -1.18 -2.78
C PHE A 109 -1.02 -1.72 -1.63
N VAL A 110 -0.36 -0.82 -0.92
CA VAL A 110 0.28 -1.11 0.36
C VAL A 110 -0.71 -0.67 1.45
N TYR A 111 -1.14 -1.62 2.24
CA TYR A 111 -1.91 -1.39 3.45
C TYR A 111 -0.97 -1.47 4.66
N THR A 112 -1.08 -0.50 5.54
CA THR A 112 -0.32 -0.44 6.78
C THR A 112 -1.29 -0.51 7.97
N ALA A 113 -1.19 -1.58 8.74
CA ALA A 113 -2.00 -1.93 9.91
C ALA A 113 -1.48 -1.29 11.21
N ILE A 114 -1.01 -0.03 11.17
CA ILE A 114 -0.56 0.65 12.40
C ILE A 114 -1.80 0.88 13.29
N PRO A 115 -1.76 0.45 14.57
CA PRO A 115 -2.84 0.72 15.51
C PRO A 115 -3.22 2.20 15.51
N ASP A 116 -4.52 2.48 15.48
CA ASP A 116 -5.13 3.82 15.46
C ASP A 116 -4.86 4.66 14.19
N ARG A 117 -4.00 4.19 13.27
CA ARG A 117 -3.64 4.92 12.04
C ARG A 117 -3.47 3.97 10.85
N PRO A 118 -4.52 3.21 10.48
CA PRO A 118 -4.46 2.40 9.28
C PRO A 118 -4.29 3.31 8.06
N SER A 119 -3.47 2.88 7.09
CA SER A 119 -3.29 3.63 5.85
C SER A 119 -3.29 2.69 4.65
N LEU A 120 -3.69 3.24 3.51
CA LEU A 120 -3.73 2.52 2.24
C LEU A 120 -3.16 3.44 1.18
N VAL A 121 -2.13 2.97 0.48
CA VAL A 121 -1.44 3.73 -0.55
C VAL A 121 -1.41 2.92 -1.83
N ARG A 122 -1.91 3.49 -2.93
CA ARG A 122 -1.76 2.89 -4.25
C ARG A 122 -0.32 3.03 -4.71
N LEU A 123 0.28 1.91 -5.12
CA LEU A 123 1.57 1.92 -5.77
C LEU A 123 1.44 2.48 -7.20
N PRO A 124 2.43 3.25 -7.68
CA PRO A 124 2.55 3.54 -9.10
C PRO A 124 2.52 2.24 -9.90
N SER A 125 1.78 2.22 -11.01
CA SER A 125 1.70 1.03 -11.85
C SER A 125 3.12 0.62 -12.29
N PRO A 126 3.55 -0.64 -12.11
CA PRO A 126 4.91 -1.09 -12.40
C PRO A 126 5.25 -1.17 -13.91
N GLY A 127 4.72 -0.27 -14.74
CA GLY A 127 4.89 -0.27 -16.19
C GLY A 127 3.98 -1.29 -16.91
N PRO A 128 4.18 -1.50 -18.22
CA PRO A 128 3.28 -2.28 -19.09
C PRO A 128 3.34 -3.80 -18.86
N PHE A 129 4.12 -4.26 -17.88
CA PHE A 129 4.18 -5.67 -17.54
C PHE A 129 3.02 -5.97 -16.60
N THR A 130 2.06 -6.73 -17.12
CA THR A 130 1.02 -7.42 -16.38
C THR A 130 1.68 -8.39 -15.39
N SER A 131 2.21 -7.85 -14.30
CA SER A 131 2.98 -8.61 -13.31
C SER A 131 2.02 -9.58 -12.64
N ASP A 132 2.35 -10.87 -12.68
CA ASP A 132 1.66 -11.88 -11.87
C ASP A 132 1.80 -11.42 -10.40
N PRO A 133 0.73 -11.36 -9.59
CA PRO A 133 0.87 -10.95 -8.19
C PRO A 133 1.94 -11.78 -7.46
N ARG A 134 2.19 -13.03 -7.86
CA ARG A 134 3.25 -13.89 -7.31
C ARG A 134 4.67 -13.36 -7.51
N GLU A 135 4.86 -12.40 -8.40
CA GLU A 135 6.15 -11.76 -8.68
C GLU A 135 6.44 -10.60 -7.73
N VAL A 136 5.50 -10.22 -6.86
CA VAL A 136 5.65 -9.08 -5.96
C VAL A 136 6.10 -9.52 -4.57
N GLY A 137 7.18 -8.93 -4.08
CA GLY A 137 7.74 -9.18 -2.75
C GLY A 137 7.87 -7.92 -1.91
N LEU A 138 7.84 -8.08 -0.59
CA LEU A 138 8.19 -7.05 0.38
C LEU A 138 9.62 -7.25 0.87
N LEU A 139 10.38 -6.17 0.95
CA LEU A 139 11.71 -6.13 1.55
C LEU A 139 11.77 -5.00 2.56
N ARG A 140 12.15 -5.28 3.81
CA ARG A 140 12.40 -4.21 4.79
C ARG A 140 13.60 -3.37 4.37
N THR A 141 13.50 -2.06 4.56
CA THR A 141 14.64 -1.17 4.39
C THR A 141 15.70 -1.46 5.45
N ALA A 142 16.96 -1.15 5.15
CA ALA A 142 18.07 -1.47 6.05
C ALA A 142 18.00 -0.74 7.40
N ASP A 143 17.33 0.40 7.45
CA ASP A 143 17.04 1.16 8.68
C ASP A 143 15.85 0.61 9.47
N GLY A 144 15.09 -0.33 8.91
CA GLY A 144 13.90 -0.92 9.54
C GLY A 144 12.67 -0.01 9.58
N GLU A 145 12.79 1.23 9.10
CA GLU A 145 11.74 2.23 9.17
C GLU A 145 10.72 2.05 8.04
N GLY A 146 11.12 1.47 6.91
CA GLY A 146 10.26 1.34 5.74
C GLY A 146 10.29 -0.02 5.08
N PHE A 147 9.60 -0.08 3.95
CA PHE A 147 9.54 -1.25 3.10
C PHE A 147 9.76 -0.83 1.66
N ALA A 148 10.39 -1.71 0.88
CA ALA A 148 10.48 -1.66 -0.55
C ALA A 148 9.60 -2.78 -1.13
N VAL A 149 8.82 -2.47 -2.16
CA VAL A 149 8.03 -3.46 -2.90
C VAL A 149 8.77 -3.85 -4.16
N ALA A 150 9.31 -5.06 -4.25
CA ALA A 150 10.04 -5.54 -5.42
C ALA A 150 9.11 -6.30 -6.38
N VAL A 151 9.34 -6.19 -7.70
CA VAL A 151 8.62 -6.97 -8.72
C VAL A 151 9.61 -7.77 -9.57
N LEU A 152 9.44 -9.08 -9.62
CA LEU A 152 10.29 -9.98 -10.40
C LEU A 152 9.68 -10.23 -11.79
N SER A 153 10.10 -9.50 -12.83
CA SER A 153 9.56 -9.68 -14.18
C SER A 153 10.43 -10.57 -15.07
N PRO A 154 10.07 -11.85 -15.32
CA PRO A 154 10.80 -12.68 -16.27
C PRO A 154 10.63 -12.12 -17.69
N GLN A 155 11.71 -11.61 -18.30
CA GLN A 155 11.67 -11.18 -19.70
C GLN A 155 12.11 -12.32 -20.63
N LEU A 156 11.26 -12.68 -21.58
CA LEU A 156 11.67 -13.54 -22.68
C LEU A 156 12.36 -12.67 -23.73
N LEU A 157 13.69 -12.69 -23.76
CA LEU A 157 14.43 -12.11 -24.88
C LEU A 157 14.28 -13.05 -26.08
N THR A 158 13.45 -12.66 -27.04
CA THR A 158 13.42 -13.31 -28.34
C THR A 158 14.73 -12.97 -29.06
N PRO A 159 15.55 -13.96 -29.45
CA PRO A 159 16.72 -13.67 -30.26
C PRO A 159 16.27 -13.02 -31.57
N GLY A 160 17.08 -12.07 -32.07
CA GLY A 160 16.91 -11.57 -33.43
C GLY A 160 16.94 -12.72 -34.43
N TRP A 161 16.19 -12.57 -35.52
CA TRP A 161 16.06 -13.57 -36.58
C TRP A 161 17.44 -14.07 -37.03
N GLY A 162 17.77 -15.34 -36.72
CA GLY A 162 19.04 -15.96 -37.08
C GLY A 162 19.86 -16.58 -35.94
N ALA A 163 19.46 -16.49 -34.67
CA ALA A 163 20.13 -17.17 -33.56
C ALA A 163 19.36 -18.43 -33.10
N PRO A 164 19.96 -19.64 -33.14
CA PRO A 164 19.24 -20.91 -32.94
C PRO A 164 18.84 -21.23 -31.48
N HIS A 165 19.08 -20.33 -30.52
CA HIS A 165 18.76 -20.56 -29.11
C HIS A 165 18.07 -19.34 -28.49
N ALA A 166 16.81 -19.52 -28.06
CA ALA A 166 16.10 -18.56 -27.22
C ALA A 166 16.73 -18.53 -25.82
N ALA A 167 17.57 -17.53 -25.56
CA ALA A 167 18.10 -17.30 -24.23
C ALA A 167 17.03 -16.62 -23.36
N LYS A 168 16.42 -17.36 -22.43
CA LYS A 168 15.61 -16.77 -21.36
C LYS A 168 16.55 -16.00 -20.42
N ARG A 169 16.43 -14.66 -20.37
CA ARG A 169 17.10 -13.84 -19.35
C ARG A 169 16.04 -13.33 -18.38
N SER A 170 16.03 -13.84 -17.15
CA SER A 170 15.24 -13.22 -16.09
C SER A 170 15.89 -11.88 -15.71
N ILE A 171 15.16 -10.78 -15.85
CA ILE A 171 15.59 -9.45 -15.39
C ILE A 171 14.82 -9.16 -14.12
N ILE A 172 15.50 -8.81 -13.03
CA ILE A 172 14.84 -8.36 -11.81
C ILE A 172 14.64 -6.85 -11.94
N ASN A 173 13.42 -6.40 -12.22
CA ASN A 173 13.09 -4.99 -12.19
C ASN A 173 12.76 -4.58 -10.75
N LEU A 174 13.78 -4.14 -10.01
CA LEU A 174 13.57 -3.65 -8.64
C LEU A 174 13.00 -2.23 -8.68
N CYS A 175 11.68 -2.10 -8.63
CA CYS A 175 11.03 -0.81 -8.39
C CYS A 175 10.97 -0.52 -6.89
N VAL A 176 11.95 0.19 -6.32
CA VAL A 176 11.92 0.51 -4.88
C VAL A 176 10.85 1.57 -4.60
N TYR A 177 9.73 1.16 -4.02
CA TYR A 177 8.76 2.08 -3.43
C TYR A 177 8.98 2.15 -1.93
N GLY A 178 9.69 3.17 -1.46
CA GLY A 178 9.78 3.46 -0.03
C GLY A 178 8.48 4.08 0.44
N VAL A 179 7.72 3.36 1.26
CA VAL A 179 6.71 3.99 2.13
C VAL A 179 7.43 4.29 3.44
N PRO A 180 7.90 5.53 3.69
CA PRO A 180 8.42 5.86 5.01
C PRO A 180 7.30 5.70 6.04
N PRO A 181 7.61 5.40 7.31
CA PRO A 181 6.63 5.34 8.38
C PRO A 181 6.26 6.78 8.76
N SER A 182 5.59 7.51 7.88
CA SER A 182 5.21 8.92 8.01
C SER A 182 6.35 9.86 8.46
N PRO A 183 6.85 10.78 7.61
CA PRO A 183 7.47 11.96 8.16
C PRO A 183 6.35 12.77 8.84
N VAL A 184 6.43 12.88 10.17
CA VAL A 184 5.95 14.08 10.87
C VAL A 184 6.52 15.25 10.08
N TYR A 185 5.67 16.02 9.39
CA TYR A 185 6.06 17.28 8.78
C TYR A 185 6.61 18.18 9.90
N LYS A 186 7.93 18.16 10.12
CA LYS A 186 8.63 19.31 10.68
C LYS A 186 8.96 20.19 9.49
N GLY A 187 8.22 21.28 9.36
CA GLY A 187 8.60 22.37 8.48
C GLY A 187 10.02 22.79 8.82
N VAL A 188 10.94 22.51 7.91
CA VAL A 188 12.23 23.19 7.86
C VAL A 188 11.94 24.44 7.05
N GLU A 189 11.81 25.58 7.74
CA GLU A 189 11.94 26.87 7.07
C GLU A 189 13.35 26.95 6.47
N GLU A 190 13.36 27.19 5.17
CA GLU A 190 14.55 27.47 4.38
C GLU A 190 15.20 28.74 4.94
N GLY A 191 16.38 28.58 5.54
CA GLY A 191 17.19 29.70 5.97
C GLY A 191 17.83 30.38 4.77
N GLU A 192 17.33 31.56 4.41
CA GLU A 192 18.09 32.52 3.60
C GLU A 192 18.66 33.63 4.49
N GLY A 193 19.93 33.94 4.20
CA GLY A 193 20.83 34.69 5.05
C GLY A 193 20.37 36.11 5.37
N ARG A 194 20.55 36.49 6.64
CA ARG A 194 20.69 37.89 7.02
C ARG A 194 21.98 38.47 6.43
N PRO A 195 21.96 39.65 5.79
CA PRO A 195 23.09 40.56 5.87
C PRO A 195 23.01 41.35 7.20
N SER A 196 24.15 41.46 7.84
CA SER A 196 24.39 42.24 9.06
C SER A 196 24.10 43.73 8.89
N THR A 197 23.63 44.35 9.97
CA THR A 197 24.01 45.67 10.53
C THR A 197 22.85 46.63 10.75
N MET A 198 22.46 46.81 12.02
CA MET A 198 22.20 48.08 12.74
C MET A 198 21.52 47.70 14.06
N ALA A 199 22.30 47.61 15.14
CA ALA A 199 22.53 48.68 16.12
C ALA A 199 21.47 48.67 17.24
N LEU A 200 21.94 48.40 18.45
CA LEU A 200 21.21 48.25 19.71
C LEU A 200 20.46 49.54 20.13
N PRO A 201 19.47 49.43 21.04
CA PRO A 201 18.67 50.56 21.49
C PRO A 201 19.41 51.34 22.58
N GLU A 202 19.38 52.67 22.51
CA GLU A 202 19.72 53.51 23.67
C GLU A 202 18.72 54.68 23.71
N GLU A 203 17.93 54.67 24.79
CA GLU A 203 17.06 55.76 25.17
C GLU A 203 17.89 57.01 25.44
N SER A 204 17.49 58.11 24.81
CA SER A 204 17.99 59.43 25.12
C SER A 204 17.49 59.91 26.48
N TYR A 205 18.42 60.53 27.21
CA TYR A 205 18.22 61.77 27.97
C TYR A 205 18.01 61.67 29.48
N SER A 206 19.12 61.89 30.20
CA SER A 206 19.16 62.91 31.25
C SER A 206 20.61 63.24 31.62
N ARG A 207 21.05 64.48 31.34
CA ARG A 207 21.38 65.50 32.36
C ARG A 207 22.26 66.62 31.75
N ARG A 208 21.74 67.86 31.85
CA ARG A 208 22.36 69.16 32.24
C ARG A 208 23.86 69.31 31.92
N GLU A 209 24.31 70.38 31.27
CA GLU A 209 24.06 71.80 31.54
C GLU A 209 24.00 72.66 30.25
#